data_AF-A0A7M5WT32-F1
#
_entry.id   AF-A0A7M5WT32-F1
#
_cell.length_a   1.000
_cell.length_b   1.000
_cell.length_c   1.000
_cell.angle_alpha   90.00
_cell.angle_beta   90.00
_cell.angle_gamma   90.00
#
_symmetry.space_group_name_H-M   'P 1'
#
loop_
_entity.id
_entity.type
_entity.pdbx_description
1 polymer ?
#
loop_
_entity_poly.entity_id
_entity_poly.type
_entity_poly.pdbx_seq_one_letter_code
_entity_poly.pdbx_strand_id
1 'polypeptide(L)'
;KTIQRMTDINKDQSTKTEILDFEMMQAVDGHTHHNLIAFFEGRVLKAQERKGGRKPHLDNLLNFTRQAGYRNIYQEDMCYKGGWGFNSISKSHGKWKNIVKGIKKFAIDNTGLTFASCKMIGEIYSKGRNIFSGTGDFCYNGLNYNTYYVRHIAKKLKATPSGLFMFSILCIPHDSGGWRVQGADHGLAEFITEMSQLENTITLLFADHGNTYTRYAGWLDGRHEQFNPHFFAILPGKVIEKIGKASIDALRRNRLRMVTLIDVHHTIKYLVNSSYHNKGILTEVPTYRTCSTLELSKPTYCICKGWRKTEQNNTSFWPFVEFAVGQLNDIISDASAKGLCKRLVPLEFLNPSSLLEGVVTDFSFDVLANPGAGSSNNEERFSFHIRYENHWKLKTLSTKLISYSRISSYNGYQNCSDTKSKDLKLCICDMNLQSGKNLHRLSTPYNLHPVRTDSIFRIKNKDFFLDENIADIDKGYLSLLKRDAYEQQNQTARTSTTFEAINYSFNRTYEVSINITRIDHMKPMDDKGCKGTVKPNSIRYLCTLGRSEISGNATYDYEVKYSLSKKN
;
A
#
# COMPACT_ATOMS: atom_id res chain seq x y z
N LYS A 1 -27.00 11.53 7.20
CA LYS A 1 -28.25 11.63 6.40
C LYS A 1 -28.37 10.48 5.41
N THR A 2 -27.30 10.13 4.69
CA THR A 2 -27.29 9.07 3.68
C THR A 2 -27.73 7.71 4.23
N ILE A 3 -27.11 7.24 5.33
CA ILE A 3 -27.46 5.95 5.95
C ILE A 3 -28.89 5.93 6.48
N GLN A 4 -29.34 7.04 7.09
CA GLN A 4 -30.73 7.18 7.52
C GLN A 4 -31.68 7.05 6.31
N ARG A 5 -31.39 7.74 5.21
CA ARG A 5 -32.21 7.65 3.99
C ARG A 5 -32.26 6.24 3.41
N MET A 6 -31.14 5.52 3.39
CA MET A 6 -31.11 4.11 2.97
C MET A 6 -32.02 3.25 3.86
N THR A 7 -31.95 3.48 5.18
CA THR A 7 -32.79 2.79 6.17
C THR A 7 -34.28 3.10 5.96
N ASP A 8 -34.63 4.35 5.69
CA ASP A 8 -36.01 4.77 5.45
C ASP A 8 -36.58 4.12 4.18
N ILE A 9 -35.81 4.08 3.10
CA ILE A 9 -36.21 3.42 1.83
C ILE A 9 -36.44 1.93 2.05
N ASN A 10 -35.54 1.24 2.77
CA ASN A 10 -35.71 -0.18 3.08
C ASN A 10 -36.94 -0.49 3.96
N LYS A 11 -37.40 0.46 4.77
CA LYS A 11 -38.61 0.33 5.58
C LYS A 11 -39.88 0.66 4.79
N ASP A 12 -39.78 1.48 3.75
CA ASP A 12 -40.90 1.91 2.93
C ASP A 12 -41.27 0.84 1.89
N GLN A 13 -42.29 0.05 2.23
CA GLN A 13 -42.84 -1.01 1.38
C GLN A 13 -43.41 -0.49 0.04
N SER A 14 -43.75 0.80 -0.07
CA SER A 14 -44.30 1.38 -1.30
C SER A 14 -43.27 1.47 -2.43
N THR A 15 -41.99 1.63 -2.11
CA THR A 15 -40.92 1.80 -3.10
C THR A 15 -40.51 0.50 -3.79
N LYS A 16 -40.84 -0.66 -3.19
CA LYS A 16 -40.35 -2.00 -3.58
C LYS A 16 -38.83 -2.08 -3.82
N THR A 17 -38.06 -1.15 -3.25
CA THR A 17 -36.62 -1.06 -3.45
C THR A 17 -35.91 -1.71 -2.29
N GLU A 18 -34.86 -2.47 -2.58
CA GLU A 18 -33.98 -3.06 -1.57
C GLU A 18 -32.58 -2.45 -1.71
N ILE A 19 -32.06 -1.90 -0.61
CA ILE A 19 -30.69 -1.41 -0.49
C ILE A 19 -29.92 -2.40 0.38
N LEU A 20 -28.96 -3.09 -0.23
CA LEU A 20 -28.12 -4.08 0.43
C LEU A 20 -26.80 -3.42 0.87
N ASP A 21 -26.44 -3.60 2.13
CA ASP A 21 -25.13 -3.25 2.68
C ASP A 21 -24.24 -4.51 2.75
N PHE A 22 -23.11 -4.50 2.04
CA PHE A 22 -22.11 -5.56 2.03
C PHE A 22 -21.01 -5.22 3.05
N GLU A 23 -21.27 -5.59 4.30
CA GLU A 23 -20.46 -5.25 5.47
C GLU A 23 -19.05 -5.88 5.41
N MET A 24 -18.90 -7.01 4.72
CA MET A 24 -17.66 -7.78 4.64
C MET A 24 -16.91 -7.56 3.31
N MET A 25 -16.89 -6.33 2.80
CA MET A 25 -16.09 -5.96 1.64
C MET A 25 -14.60 -5.86 2.00
N GLN A 26 -13.73 -6.56 1.27
CA GLN A 26 -12.28 -6.56 1.42
C GLN A 26 -11.65 -5.84 0.21
N ALA A 27 -10.96 -4.73 0.47
CA ALA A 27 -10.10 -4.10 -0.54
C ALA A 27 -8.94 -5.04 -0.89
N VAL A 28 -8.57 -5.12 -2.17
CA VAL A 28 -7.47 -6.01 -2.62
C VAL A 28 -6.09 -5.40 -2.39
N ASP A 29 -6.04 -4.09 -2.12
CA ASP A 29 -4.84 -3.30 -1.83
C ASP A 29 -5.23 -2.00 -1.11
N GLY A 30 -4.27 -1.30 -0.50
CA GLY A 30 -4.48 0.02 0.10
C GLY A 30 -4.44 1.20 -0.87
N HIS A 31 -4.36 0.97 -2.20
CA HIS A 31 -4.25 2.02 -3.23
C HIS A 31 -5.28 1.88 -4.36
N THR A 32 -5.73 3.02 -4.88
CA THR A 32 -6.74 3.11 -5.95
C THR A 32 -6.44 2.29 -7.20
N HIS A 33 -5.24 2.42 -7.79
CA HIS A 33 -4.97 1.74 -9.07
C HIS A 33 -5.10 0.22 -8.99
N HIS A 34 -4.75 -0.39 -7.85
CA HIS A 34 -4.80 -1.85 -7.69
C HIS A 34 -6.25 -2.33 -7.53
N ASN A 35 -7.07 -1.60 -6.80
CA ASN A 35 -8.51 -1.87 -6.69
C ASN A 35 -9.25 -1.60 -8.01
N LEU A 36 -8.85 -0.59 -8.78
CA LEU A 36 -9.37 -0.37 -10.14
C LEU A 36 -8.96 -1.50 -11.10
N ILE A 37 -7.77 -2.09 -10.94
CA ILE A 37 -7.38 -3.29 -11.71
C ILE A 37 -8.27 -4.48 -11.34
N ALA A 38 -8.57 -4.70 -10.05
CA ALA A 38 -9.52 -5.71 -9.64
C ALA A 38 -10.91 -5.49 -10.26
N PHE A 39 -11.40 -4.26 -10.27
CA PHE A 39 -12.71 -3.92 -10.83
C PHE A 39 -12.77 -4.00 -12.37
N PHE A 40 -11.79 -3.43 -13.09
CA PHE A 40 -11.82 -3.37 -14.56
C PHE A 40 -11.26 -4.64 -15.22
N GLU A 41 -10.33 -5.33 -14.57
CA GLU A 41 -9.62 -6.48 -15.14
C GLU A 41 -9.93 -7.81 -14.45
N GLY A 42 -10.60 -7.82 -13.29
CA GLY A 42 -11.00 -9.05 -12.60
C GLY A 42 -9.84 -9.84 -11.99
N ARG A 43 -8.77 -9.16 -11.57
CA ARG A 43 -7.54 -9.79 -11.02
C ARG A 43 -6.76 -8.83 -10.13
N VAL A 44 -5.79 -9.35 -9.38
CA VAL A 44 -4.75 -8.51 -8.74
C VAL A 44 -3.44 -8.46 -9.54
N LEU A 45 -2.66 -7.41 -9.32
CA LEU A 45 -1.30 -7.33 -9.88
C LEU A 45 -0.37 -8.36 -9.23
N LYS A 46 0.48 -9.00 -10.03
CA LYS A 46 1.60 -9.79 -9.50
C LYS A 46 2.69 -8.87 -8.95
N ALA A 47 3.54 -9.37 -8.03
CA ALA A 47 4.59 -8.58 -7.39
C ALA A 47 5.53 -7.85 -8.37
N GLN A 48 5.84 -8.48 -9.52
CA GLN A 48 6.66 -7.87 -10.57
C GLN A 48 5.98 -6.68 -11.25
N GLU A 49 4.68 -6.75 -11.50
CA GLU A 49 3.92 -5.67 -12.15
C GLU A 49 3.78 -4.43 -11.24
N ARG A 50 3.77 -4.61 -9.91
CA ARG A 50 3.69 -3.51 -8.93
C ARG A 50 4.92 -2.61 -8.97
N LYS A 51 6.10 -3.19 -9.15
CA LYS A 51 7.37 -2.43 -9.28
C LYS A 51 7.36 -1.47 -10.47
N GLY A 52 6.55 -1.74 -11.49
CA GLY A 52 6.43 -0.93 -12.70
C GLY A 52 5.38 0.19 -12.66
N GLY A 53 4.63 0.35 -11.56
CA GLY A 53 3.60 1.39 -11.47
C GLY A 53 2.47 1.21 -12.50
N ARG A 54 2.08 -0.05 -12.75
CA ARG A 54 1.07 -0.44 -13.75
C ARG A 54 -0.26 0.29 -13.52
N LYS A 55 -0.90 0.74 -14.61
CA LYS A 55 -2.17 1.50 -14.61
C LYS A 55 -3.35 0.64 -15.07
N PRO A 56 -4.57 0.79 -14.53
CA PRO A 56 -5.71 -0.04 -14.95
C PRO A 56 -6.01 0.03 -16.46
N HIS A 57 -6.34 -1.11 -17.06
CA HIS A 57 -6.93 -1.21 -18.40
C HIS A 57 -8.45 -1.09 -18.32
N LEU A 58 -8.94 0.15 -18.40
CA LEU A 58 -10.39 0.41 -18.35
C LEU A 58 -11.13 -0.27 -19.52
N ASP A 59 -10.44 -0.43 -20.65
CA ASP A 59 -10.92 -1.07 -21.86
C ASP A 59 -11.39 -2.53 -21.64
N ASN A 60 -10.87 -3.24 -20.64
CA ASN A 60 -11.26 -4.64 -20.39
C ASN A 60 -12.75 -4.79 -20.08
N LEU A 61 -13.28 -3.92 -19.20
CA LEU A 61 -14.71 -3.94 -18.87
C LEU A 61 -15.51 -3.06 -19.85
N LEU A 62 -14.98 -1.90 -20.23
CA LEU A 62 -15.70 -0.96 -21.09
C LEU A 62 -15.89 -1.48 -22.53
N ASN A 63 -14.92 -2.20 -23.10
CA ASN A 63 -15.18 -2.86 -24.40
C ASN A 63 -16.20 -3.97 -24.26
N PHE A 64 -16.18 -4.72 -23.15
CA PHE A 64 -17.14 -5.80 -22.90
C PHE A 64 -18.58 -5.27 -22.82
N THR A 65 -18.81 -4.17 -22.10
CA THR A 65 -20.12 -3.49 -22.04
C THR A 65 -20.54 -2.93 -23.40
N ARG A 66 -19.60 -2.31 -24.14
CA ARG A 66 -19.87 -1.78 -25.47
C ARG A 66 -20.26 -2.86 -26.48
N GLN A 67 -19.60 -4.01 -26.45
CA GLN A 67 -19.93 -5.17 -27.30
C GLN A 67 -21.33 -5.72 -27.00
N ALA A 68 -21.80 -5.59 -25.76
CA ALA A 68 -23.17 -5.93 -25.37
C ALA A 68 -24.20 -4.81 -25.68
N GLY A 69 -23.81 -3.76 -26.40
CA GLY A 69 -24.71 -2.70 -26.86
C GLY A 69 -24.87 -1.52 -25.89
N TYR A 70 -24.10 -1.46 -24.80
CA TYR A 70 -24.13 -0.33 -23.88
C TYR A 70 -23.28 0.83 -24.41
N ARG A 71 -23.77 2.06 -24.19
CA ARG A 71 -22.94 3.26 -24.26
C ARG A 71 -22.23 3.45 -22.93
N ASN A 72 -20.95 3.78 -22.97
CA ASN A 72 -20.13 3.95 -21.79
C ASN A 72 -19.96 5.41 -21.43
N ILE A 73 -20.35 5.76 -20.19
CA ILE A 73 -19.97 7.02 -19.56
C ILE A 73 -18.91 6.74 -18.50
N TYR A 74 -17.76 7.40 -18.63
CA TYR A 74 -16.73 7.42 -17.58
C TYR A 74 -16.59 8.85 -17.09
N GLN A 75 -16.80 9.09 -15.80
CA GLN A 75 -16.55 10.40 -15.21
C GLN A 75 -15.69 10.32 -13.95
N GLU A 76 -14.98 11.41 -13.68
CA GLU A 76 -14.20 11.61 -12.46
C GLU A 76 -14.28 13.06 -12.03
N ASP A 77 -14.05 13.32 -10.75
CA ASP A 77 -14.07 14.66 -10.18
C ASP A 77 -12.66 15.24 -9.94
N MET A 78 -11.64 14.64 -10.54
CA MET A 78 -10.27 15.12 -10.48
C MET A 78 -9.95 16.03 -11.67
N CYS A 79 -9.08 17.01 -11.46
CA CYS A 79 -8.64 17.86 -12.56
C CYS A 79 -7.77 17.08 -13.56
N TYR A 80 -8.21 17.00 -14.82
CA TYR A 80 -7.48 16.34 -15.92
C TYR A 80 -6.08 16.91 -16.20
N LYS A 81 -5.74 18.09 -15.68
CA LYS A 81 -4.37 18.64 -15.74
C LYS A 81 -3.49 18.18 -14.57
N GLY A 82 -4.07 17.69 -13.48
CA GLY A 82 -3.36 17.16 -12.32
C GLY A 82 -2.74 15.79 -12.59
N GLY A 83 -1.71 15.39 -11.84
CA GLY A 83 -0.94 14.15 -12.07
C GLY A 83 -1.67 12.82 -11.76
N TRP A 84 -2.96 12.86 -11.45
CA TRP A 84 -3.76 11.75 -10.95
C TRP A 84 -4.96 11.44 -11.86
N GLY A 85 -5.80 10.49 -11.47
CA GLY A 85 -7.03 10.16 -12.19
C GLY A 85 -6.81 9.71 -13.63
N PHE A 86 -7.72 10.13 -14.51
CA PHE A 86 -7.70 9.80 -15.93
C PHE A 86 -6.41 10.26 -16.62
N ASN A 87 -5.83 11.39 -16.20
CA ASN A 87 -4.55 11.85 -16.73
C ASN A 87 -3.44 10.81 -16.49
N SER A 88 -3.39 10.23 -15.29
CA SER A 88 -2.43 9.20 -14.91
C SER A 88 -2.68 7.88 -15.65
N ILE A 89 -3.96 7.48 -15.75
CA ILE A 89 -4.37 6.21 -16.39
C ILE A 89 -4.12 6.25 -17.90
N SER A 90 -4.48 7.35 -18.56
CA SER A 90 -4.29 7.55 -20.00
C SER A 90 -2.87 7.99 -20.37
N LYS A 91 -1.99 8.22 -19.39
CA LYS A 91 -0.65 8.81 -19.58
C LYS A 91 -0.70 10.10 -20.41
N SER A 92 -1.70 10.95 -20.15
CA SER A 92 -1.93 12.10 -21.02
C SER A 92 -0.96 13.26 -20.80
N HIS A 93 -0.38 13.34 -19.60
CA HIS A 93 0.44 14.45 -19.12
C HIS A 93 -0.27 15.81 -19.30
N GLY A 94 -1.59 15.85 -19.08
CA GLY A 94 -2.45 17.03 -19.24
C GLY A 94 -2.64 17.49 -20.69
N LYS A 95 -2.13 16.75 -21.68
CA LYS A 95 -2.21 17.13 -23.10
C LYS A 95 -3.52 16.62 -23.73
N TRP A 96 -4.34 17.55 -24.24
CA TRP A 96 -5.65 17.23 -24.84
C TRP A 96 -5.62 16.12 -25.90
N LYS A 97 -4.64 16.16 -26.83
CA LYS A 97 -4.47 15.11 -27.86
C LYS A 97 -4.32 13.71 -27.26
N ASN A 98 -3.64 13.60 -26.11
CA ASN A 98 -3.44 12.31 -25.45
C ASN A 98 -4.67 11.90 -24.63
N ILE A 99 -5.39 12.86 -24.04
CA ILE A 99 -6.68 12.62 -23.38
C ILE A 99 -7.66 11.99 -24.38
N VAL A 100 -7.82 12.61 -25.56
CA VAL A 100 -8.71 12.10 -26.62
C VAL A 100 -8.28 10.70 -27.09
N LYS A 101 -6.96 10.44 -27.21
CA LYS A 101 -6.45 9.07 -27.49
C LYS A 101 -6.85 8.09 -26.39
N GLY A 102 -6.74 8.49 -25.12
CA GLY A 102 -7.17 7.69 -23.98
C GLY A 102 -8.65 7.35 -24.01
N ILE A 103 -9.52 8.34 -24.27
CA ILE A 103 -10.97 8.16 -24.38
C ILE A 103 -11.31 7.11 -25.44
N LYS A 104 -10.73 7.26 -26.63
CA LYS A 104 -10.94 6.30 -27.73
C LYS A 104 -10.41 4.91 -27.40
N LYS A 105 -9.19 4.84 -26.85
CA LYS A 105 -8.56 3.57 -26.45
C LYS A 105 -9.42 2.81 -25.43
N PHE A 106 -10.00 3.51 -24.46
CA PHE A 106 -10.77 2.92 -23.38
C PHE A 106 -12.25 2.71 -23.70
N ALA A 107 -12.67 2.92 -24.95
CA ALA A 107 -14.08 2.82 -25.38
C ALA A 107 -15.03 3.63 -24.49
N ILE A 108 -14.63 4.86 -24.16
CA ILE A 108 -15.46 5.84 -23.45
C ILE A 108 -16.22 6.64 -24.52
N ASP A 109 -17.55 6.58 -24.47
CA ASP A 109 -18.40 7.31 -25.42
C ASP A 109 -18.70 8.74 -24.94
N ASN A 110 -18.71 8.97 -23.63
CA ASN A 110 -18.95 10.27 -23.04
C ASN A 110 -18.25 10.39 -21.67
N THR A 111 -17.68 11.57 -21.38
CA THR A 111 -16.86 11.82 -20.18
C THR A 111 -17.60 12.47 -19.02
N GLY A 112 -18.92 12.68 -19.15
CA GLY A 112 -19.73 13.40 -18.17
C GLY A 112 -19.12 14.76 -17.79
N LEU A 113 -18.95 15.00 -16.50
CA LEU A 113 -18.42 16.25 -15.96
C LEU A 113 -16.88 16.29 -15.79
N THR A 114 -16.12 15.28 -16.23
CA THR A 114 -14.65 15.19 -16.00
C THR A 114 -13.88 16.45 -16.40
N PHE A 115 -14.27 17.13 -17.48
CA PHE A 115 -13.54 18.32 -17.92
C PHE A 115 -13.96 19.61 -17.21
N ALA A 116 -15.10 19.60 -16.51
CA ALA A 116 -15.52 20.71 -15.67
C ALA A 116 -14.71 20.80 -14.36
N SER A 117 -14.17 19.68 -13.87
CA SER A 117 -13.45 19.58 -12.60
C SER A 117 -12.36 20.64 -12.48
N CYS A 118 -11.48 20.78 -13.47
CA CYS A 118 -10.38 21.76 -13.42
C CYS A 118 -10.85 23.21 -13.29
N LYS A 119 -12.04 23.56 -13.80
CA LYS A 119 -12.60 24.90 -13.63
C LYS A 119 -13.15 25.07 -12.22
N MET A 120 -13.89 24.08 -11.73
CA MET A 120 -14.54 24.11 -10.42
C MET A 120 -13.53 24.08 -9.26
N ILE A 121 -12.45 23.33 -9.42
CA ILE A 121 -11.39 23.18 -8.40
C ILE A 121 -10.13 24.00 -8.74
N GLY A 122 -10.18 24.80 -9.81
CA GLY A 122 -9.02 25.54 -10.32
C GLY A 122 -8.42 26.52 -9.30
N GLU A 123 -9.26 27.13 -8.46
CA GLU A 123 -8.81 28.01 -7.38
C GLU A 123 -8.05 27.29 -6.26
N ILE A 124 -8.32 26.00 -6.06
CA ILE A 124 -7.55 25.17 -5.10
C ILE A 124 -6.12 25.01 -5.62
N TYR A 125 -5.99 24.68 -6.91
CA TYR A 125 -4.70 24.50 -7.56
C TYR A 125 -3.93 25.82 -7.75
N SER A 126 -4.60 26.95 -7.99
CA SER A 126 -3.94 28.25 -8.14
C SER A 126 -3.32 28.76 -6.82
N LYS A 127 -3.81 28.29 -5.67
CA LYS A 127 -3.23 28.56 -4.34
C LYS A 127 -2.12 27.56 -3.94
N GLY A 128 -1.60 26.77 -4.89
CA GLY A 128 -0.55 25.78 -4.63
C GLY A 128 -1.00 24.56 -3.81
N ARG A 129 -2.30 24.39 -3.59
CA ARG A 129 -2.88 23.22 -2.90
C ARG A 129 -3.32 22.19 -3.94
N ASN A 130 -3.34 20.92 -3.54
CA ASN A 130 -3.98 19.86 -4.33
C ASN A 130 -5.17 19.28 -3.57
N ILE A 131 -6.02 18.53 -4.28
CA ILE A 131 -7.23 17.91 -3.71
C ILE A 131 -6.93 16.87 -2.62
N PHE A 132 -5.67 16.46 -2.43
CA PHE A 132 -5.25 15.48 -1.43
C PHE A 132 -4.59 16.13 -0.20
N SER A 133 -4.39 17.46 -0.19
CA SER A 133 -3.61 18.15 0.85
C SER A 133 -4.33 19.37 1.40
N GLY A 134 -4.78 19.31 2.66
CA GLY A 134 -5.13 20.50 3.44
C GLY A 134 -6.31 21.34 2.92
N THR A 135 -7.13 20.79 2.04
CA THR A 135 -8.42 21.37 1.67
C THR A 135 -9.51 20.62 2.41
N GLY A 136 -10.15 21.30 3.36
CA GLY A 136 -11.37 20.83 4.02
C GLY A 136 -12.53 20.71 3.02
N ASP A 137 -13.76 20.84 3.51
CA ASP A 137 -14.90 20.88 2.60
C ASP A 137 -14.84 22.11 1.68
N PHE A 138 -15.30 21.98 0.43
CA PHE A 138 -15.31 23.09 -0.52
C PHE A 138 -16.53 23.09 -1.43
N CYS A 139 -17.01 24.31 -1.70
CA CYS A 139 -18.21 24.56 -2.48
C CYS A 139 -17.87 25.30 -3.78
N TYR A 140 -18.65 25.03 -4.81
CA TYR A 140 -18.65 25.78 -6.07
C TYR A 140 -20.05 26.36 -6.28
N ASN A 141 -20.16 27.69 -6.37
CA ASN A 141 -21.44 28.40 -6.53
C ASN A 141 -22.50 27.99 -5.49
N GLY A 142 -22.12 27.97 -4.20
CA GLY A 142 -23.01 27.66 -3.08
C GLY A 142 -23.38 26.18 -2.88
N LEU A 143 -22.92 25.27 -3.75
CA LEU A 143 -23.15 23.84 -3.61
C LEU A 143 -21.84 23.10 -3.33
N ASN A 144 -21.91 22.06 -2.49
CA ASN A 144 -20.79 21.13 -2.32
C ASN A 144 -20.36 20.57 -3.70
N TYR A 145 -19.05 20.56 -3.94
CA TYR A 145 -18.49 20.19 -5.23
C TYR A 145 -18.94 18.81 -5.74
N ASN A 146 -18.97 17.80 -4.86
CA ASN A 146 -19.31 16.44 -5.22
C ASN A 146 -20.80 16.26 -5.56
N THR A 147 -21.66 17.14 -5.02
CA THR A 147 -23.10 17.16 -5.32
C THR A 147 -23.39 17.36 -6.81
N TYR A 148 -22.54 18.10 -7.54
CA TYR A 148 -22.70 18.28 -8.99
C TYR A 148 -22.59 16.95 -9.76
N TYR A 149 -21.67 16.07 -9.36
CA TYR A 149 -21.45 14.79 -10.02
C TYR A 149 -22.59 13.82 -9.76
N VAL A 150 -23.02 13.68 -8.52
CA VAL A 150 -24.12 12.75 -8.18
C VAL A 150 -25.46 13.20 -8.76
N ARG A 151 -25.72 14.53 -8.82
CA ARG A 151 -26.89 15.07 -9.55
C ARG A 151 -26.79 14.84 -11.05
N HIS A 152 -25.60 14.95 -11.64
CA HIS A 152 -25.39 14.65 -13.06
C HIS A 152 -25.67 13.17 -13.37
N ILE A 153 -25.21 12.24 -12.52
CA ILE A 153 -25.52 10.80 -12.65
C ILE A 153 -27.04 10.61 -12.69
N ALA A 154 -27.75 11.13 -11.68
CA ALA A 154 -29.19 11.00 -11.59
C ALA A 154 -29.93 11.54 -12.81
N LYS A 155 -29.62 12.78 -13.21
CA LYS A 155 -30.23 13.41 -14.39
C LYS A 155 -29.93 12.64 -15.68
N LYS A 156 -28.69 12.15 -15.84
CA LYS A 156 -28.27 11.47 -17.08
C LYS A 156 -28.94 10.11 -17.23
N LEU A 157 -29.07 9.35 -16.14
CA LEU A 157 -29.78 8.07 -16.12
C LEU A 157 -31.28 8.26 -16.36
N LYS A 158 -31.93 9.25 -15.72
CA LYS A 158 -33.34 9.59 -15.99
C LYS A 158 -33.60 9.94 -17.46
N ALA A 159 -32.69 10.68 -18.07
CA ALA A 159 -32.81 11.09 -19.47
C ALA A 159 -32.43 9.99 -20.48
N THR A 160 -31.87 8.86 -20.03
CA THR A 160 -31.35 7.80 -20.91
C THR A 160 -31.99 6.45 -20.53
N PRO A 161 -33.15 6.10 -21.11
CA PRO A 161 -33.98 5.00 -20.61
C PRO A 161 -33.39 3.59 -20.80
N SER A 162 -32.39 3.39 -21.66
CA SER A 162 -31.74 2.09 -21.85
C SER A 162 -30.32 2.17 -22.41
N GLY A 163 -29.57 1.08 -22.26
CA GLY A 163 -28.27 0.86 -22.92
C GLY A 163 -27.16 1.79 -22.43
N LEU A 164 -27.09 2.05 -21.12
CA LEU A 164 -26.07 2.90 -20.51
C LEU A 164 -25.33 2.18 -19.39
N PHE A 165 -24.00 2.12 -19.50
CA PHE A 165 -23.10 1.74 -18.42
C PHE A 165 -22.34 3.00 -17.97
N MET A 166 -22.53 3.41 -16.72
CA MET A 166 -21.92 4.63 -16.18
C MET A 166 -21.00 4.30 -15.01
N PHE A 167 -19.71 4.59 -15.15
CA PHE A 167 -18.73 4.49 -14.07
C PHE A 167 -18.29 5.89 -13.63
N SER A 168 -18.40 6.17 -12.34
CA SER A 168 -18.00 7.46 -11.75
C SER A 168 -17.03 7.23 -10.59
N ILE A 169 -15.84 7.81 -10.67
CA ILE A 169 -14.89 7.80 -9.55
C ILE A 169 -14.84 9.18 -8.90
N LEU A 170 -15.15 9.25 -7.61
CA LEU A 170 -15.26 10.50 -6.86
C LEU A 170 -14.23 10.54 -5.73
N CYS A 171 -13.48 11.62 -5.66
CA CYS A 171 -12.40 11.87 -4.72
C CYS A 171 -12.92 12.48 -3.40
N ILE A 172 -14.02 11.92 -2.87
CA ILE A 172 -14.73 12.46 -1.70
C ILE A 172 -13.88 12.30 -0.42
N PRO A 173 -13.53 11.09 0.06
CA PRO A 173 -12.83 10.92 1.34
C PRO A 173 -11.30 11.15 1.26
N HIS A 174 -10.80 11.81 0.22
CA HIS A 174 -9.38 12.12 0.03
C HIS A 174 -8.98 13.39 0.82
N ASP A 175 -9.30 13.40 2.10
CA ASP A 175 -8.94 14.45 3.05
C ASP A 175 -8.57 13.84 4.42
N SER A 176 -7.83 14.58 5.24
CA SER A 176 -7.27 14.07 6.49
C SER A 176 -8.24 14.09 7.69
N GLY A 177 -9.44 14.66 7.54
CA GLY A 177 -10.40 14.87 8.63
C GLY A 177 -11.83 14.38 8.38
N GLY A 178 -12.12 13.80 7.21
CA GLY A 178 -13.45 13.34 6.83
C GLY A 178 -14.43 14.47 6.51
N TRP A 179 -13.95 15.69 6.27
CA TRP A 179 -14.79 16.87 6.09
C TRP A 179 -15.64 16.81 4.84
N ARG A 180 -15.10 16.25 3.75
CA ARG A 180 -15.82 16.20 2.47
C ARG A 180 -16.90 15.15 2.45
N VAL A 181 -16.72 14.04 3.19
CA VAL A 181 -17.78 13.06 3.38
C VAL A 181 -18.97 13.70 4.10
N GLN A 182 -18.69 14.50 5.15
CA GLN A 182 -19.74 15.26 5.86
C GLN A 182 -20.42 16.28 4.94
N GLY A 183 -19.64 17.04 4.16
CA GLY A 183 -20.16 18.01 3.19
C GLY A 183 -21.02 17.39 2.07
N ALA A 184 -20.64 16.19 1.62
CA ALA A 184 -21.34 15.46 0.57
C ALA A 184 -22.58 14.69 1.08
N ASP A 185 -22.74 14.47 2.39
CA ASP A 185 -23.76 13.60 2.96
C ASP A 185 -25.20 13.99 2.57
N HIS A 186 -25.50 15.29 2.44
CA HIS A 186 -26.81 15.72 1.94
C HIS A 186 -27.03 15.37 0.46
N GLY A 187 -26.07 15.70 -0.40
CA GLY A 187 -26.14 15.41 -1.83
C GLY A 187 -26.15 13.90 -2.12
N LEU A 188 -25.46 13.11 -1.30
CA LEU A 188 -25.50 11.65 -1.35
C LEU A 188 -26.87 11.12 -0.93
N ALA A 189 -27.50 11.65 0.13
CA ALA A 189 -28.85 11.24 0.52
C ALA A 189 -29.90 11.54 -0.58
N GLU A 190 -29.81 12.71 -1.23
CA GLU A 190 -30.61 13.02 -2.42
C GLU A 190 -30.37 12.00 -3.53
N PHE A 191 -29.09 11.71 -3.84
CA PHE A 191 -28.72 10.73 -4.86
C PHE A 191 -29.29 9.34 -4.59
N ILE A 192 -29.24 8.83 -3.36
CA ILE A 192 -29.82 7.53 -2.99
C ILE A 192 -31.33 7.52 -3.27
N THR A 193 -32.03 8.60 -2.93
CA THR A 193 -33.47 8.74 -3.20
C THR A 193 -33.73 8.67 -4.70
N GLU A 194 -32.96 9.41 -5.49
CA GLU A 194 -33.11 9.44 -6.94
C GLU A 194 -32.83 8.07 -7.59
N MET A 195 -31.82 7.35 -7.12
CA MET A 195 -31.47 6.02 -7.64
C MET A 195 -32.52 4.96 -7.29
N SER A 196 -33.14 5.05 -6.10
CA SER A 196 -34.19 4.12 -5.68
C SER A 196 -35.42 4.15 -6.61
N GLN A 197 -35.67 5.28 -7.29
CA GLN A 197 -36.81 5.46 -8.17
C GLN A 197 -36.54 5.01 -9.61
N LEU A 198 -35.31 4.64 -9.96
CA LEU A 198 -34.95 4.23 -11.31
C LEU A 198 -35.23 2.73 -11.52
N GLU A 199 -36.49 2.37 -11.74
CA GLU A 199 -36.95 0.98 -11.72
C GLU A 199 -36.14 -0.02 -12.57
N ASN A 200 -35.47 0.42 -13.64
CA ASN A 200 -34.66 -0.43 -14.53
C ASN A 200 -33.14 -0.27 -14.33
N THR A 201 -32.69 0.29 -13.20
CA THR A 201 -31.28 0.60 -12.95
C THR A 201 -30.78 -0.12 -11.70
N ILE A 202 -29.64 -0.80 -11.83
CA ILE A 202 -28.85 -1.27 -10.68
C ILE A 202 -27.81 -0.20 -10.37
N THR A 203 -27.76 0.25 -9.13
CA THR A 203 -26.70 1.17 -8.67
C THR A 203 -25.82 0.46 -7.66
N LEU A 204 -24.52 0.36 -7.98
CA LEU A 204 -23.49 -0.14 -7.08
C LEU A 204 -22.67 1.05 -6.58
N LEU A 205 -22.69 1.31 -5.28
CA LEU A 205 -21.96 2.39 -4.62
C LEU A 205 -20.90 1.77 -3.71
N PHE A 206 -19.62 1.87 -4.09
CA PHE A 206 -18.53 1.31 -3.31
C PHE A 206 -17.32 2.25 -3.28
N ALA A 207 -16.51 2.12 -2.23
CA ALA A 207 -15.16 2.67 -2.22
C ALA A 207 -14.15 1.63 -2.73
N ASP A 208 -13.09 2.12 -3.38
CA ASP A 208 -11.95 1.32 -3.81
C ASP A 208 -11.10 0.86 -2.62
N HIS A 209 -10.91 1.74 -1.64
CA HIS A 209 -10.36 1.46 -0.32
C HIS A 209 -10.83 2.51 0.70
N GLY A 210 -10.60 2.29 1.99
CA GLY A 210 -10.85 3.27 3.05
C GLY A 210 -9.76 4.35 3.11
N ASN A 211 -9.91 5.34 3.99
CA ASN A 211 -9.09 6.55 3.98
C ASN A 211 -7.63 6.30 4.43
N THR A 212 -6.65 6.68 3.60
CA THR A 212 -5.21 6.53 3.87
C THR A 212 -4.51 7.82 4.30
N TYR A 213 -5.24 8.93 4.38
CA TYR A 213 -4.71 10.27 4.63
C TYR A 213 -4.93 10.73 6.07
N THR A 214 -5.64 9.95 6.87
CA THR A 214 -5.80 10.20 8.30
C THR A 214 -4.59 9.63 9.05
N ARG A 215 -4.26 10.25 10.18
CA ARG A 215 -3.31 9.64 11.15
C ARG A 215 -3.78 8.28 11.67
N TYR A 216 -5.08 8.00 11.56
CA TYR A 216 -5.69 6.76 12.03
C TYR A 216 -5.27 5.55 11.18
N ALA A 217 -4.97 5.75 9.90
CA ALA A 217 -4.46 4.69 9.00
C ALA A 217 -3.13 4.05 9.48
N GLY A 218 -2.42 4.69 10.42
CA GLY A 218 -1.26 4.10 11.08
C GLY A 218 -1.60 2.97 12.05
N TRP A 219 -2.81 2.93 12.60
CA TRP A 219 -3.26 2.03 13.66
C TRP A 219 -3.90 0.77 13.07
N LEU A 220 -3.92 -0.34 13.82
CA LEU A 220 -4.52 -1.60 13.32
C LEU A 220 -6.00 -1.43 12.96
N ASP A 221 -6.77 -0.72 13.79
CA ASP A 221 -8.19 -0.45 13.52
C ASP A 221 -8.37 0.49 12.32
N GLY A 222 -7.52 1.50 12.16
CA GLY A 222 -7.57 2.34 10.96
C GLY A 222 -7.15 1.60 9.68
N ARG A 223 -6.27 0.59 9.80
CA ARG A 223 -6.02 -0.35 8.70
C ARG A 223 -7.21 -1.27 8.45
N HIS A 224 -7.93 -1.70 9.48
CA HIS A 224 -9.19 -2.41 9.29
C HIS A 224 -10.16 -1.56 8.46
N GLU A 225 -10.38 -0.29 8.82
CA GLU A 225 -11.20 0.63 8.03
C GLU A 225 -10.67 0.87 6.61
N GLN A 226 -9.35 0.99 6.44
CA GLN A 226 -8.72 1.12 5.13
C GLN A 226 -9.04 -0.06 4.21
N PHE A 227 -9.07 -1.28 4.76
CA PHE A 227 -9.27 -2.50 3.98
C PHE A 227 -10.71 -3.02 4.00
N ASN A 228 -11.60 -2.38 4.76
CA ASN A 228 -13.04 -2.63 4.79
C ASN A 228 -13.84 -1.42 4.23
N PRO A 229 -13.71 -1.11 2.93
CA PRO A 229 -14.47 -0.02 2.32
C PRO A 229 -15.97 -0.35 2.29
N HIS A 230 -16.81 0.69 2.25
CA HIS A 230 -18.24 0.50 2.09
C HIS A 230 -18.60 -0.07 0.72
N PHE A 231 -19.66 -0.88 0.66
CA PHE A 231 -20.27 -1.34 -0.59
C PHE A 231 -21.78 -1.51 -0.41
N PHE A 232 -22.54 -0.72 -1.16
CA PHE A 232 -23.99 -0.75 -1.21
C PHE A 232 -24.49 -1.12 -2.61
N ALA A 233 -25.56 -1.90 -2.69
CA ALA A 233 -26.32 -2.13 -3.91
C ALA A 233 -27.75 -1.61 -3.75
N ILE A 234 -28.19 -0.70 -4.62
CA ILE A 234 -29.55 -0.18 -4.67
C ILE A 234 -30.29 -0.95 -5.78
N LEU A 235 -31.33 -1.68 -5.39
CA LEU A 235 -32.05 -2.61 -6.25
C LEU A 235 -33.55 -2.25 -6.26
N PRO A 236 -34.00 -1.44 -7.23
CA PRO A 236 -35.42 -1.16 -7.42
C PRO A 236 -36.23 -2.43 -7.74
N GLY A 237 -37.54 -2.42 -7.48
CA GLY A 237 -38.39 -3.62 -7.57
C GLY A 237 -38.32 -4.38 -8.91
N LYS A 238 -38.37 -3.68 -10.05
CA LYS A 238 -38.28 -4.34 -11.37
C LYS A 238 -36.90 -4.94 -11.64
N VAL A 239 -35.84 -4.41 -11.03
CA VAL A 239 -34.50 -5.02 -11.07
C VAL A 239 -34.50 -6.34 -10.30
N ILE A 240 -35.09 -6.36 -9.10
CA ILE A 240 -35.20 -7.57 -8.27
C ILE A 240 -35.94 -8.67 -9.03
N GLU A 241 -37.05 -8.34 -9.67
CA GLU A 241 -37.84 -9.26 -10.51
C GLU A 241 -37.01 -9.81 -11.69
N LYS A 242 -36.27 -8.95 -12.39
CA LYS A 242 -35.46 -9.32 -13.57
C LYS A 242 -34.24 -10.18 -13.23
N ILE A 243 -33.55 -9.89 -12.12
CA ILE A 243 -32.38 -10.67 -11.68
C ILE A 243 -32.81 -12.08 -11.24
N GLY A 244 -34.00 -12.20 -10.65
CA GLY A 244 -34.58 -13.46 -10.23
C GLY A 244 -34.23 -13.87 -8.80
N LYS A 245 -35.15 -14.62 -8.18
CA LYS A 245 -35.14 -14.95 -6.75
C LYS A 245 -33.81 -15.54 -6.27
N ALA A 246 -33.25 -16.53 -6.98
CA ALA A 246 -32.04 -17.21 -6.55
C ALA A 246 -30.83 -16.26 -6.41
N SER A 247 -30.67 -15.32 -7.35
CA SER A 247 -29.57 -14.36 -7.32
C SER A 247 -29.79 -13.25 -6.30
N ILE A 248 -31.03 -12.82 -6.08
CA ILE A 248 -31.37 -11.88 -5.00
C ILE A 248 -31.11 -12.52 -3.62
N ASP A 249 -31.51 -13.77 -3.43
CA ASP A 249 -31.25 -14.50 -2.18
C ASP A 249 -29.74 -14.69 -1.95
N ALA A 250 -28.96 -14.92 -3.01
CA ALA A 250 -27.51 -14.93 -2.94
C ALA A 250 -26.95 -13.56 -2.52
N LEU A 251 -27.39 -12.45 -3.14
CA LEU A 251 -26.94 -11.11 -2.76
C LEU A 251 -27.23 -10.82 -1.27
N ARG A 252 -28.42 -11.17 -0.77
CA ARG A 252 -28.80 -11.03 0.64
C ARG A 252 -27.87 -11.80 1.57
N ARG A 253 -27.56 -13.06 1.25
CA ARG A 253 -26.61 -13.88 2.04
C ARG A 253 -25.18 -13.34 1.96
N ASN A 254 -24.79 -12.84 0.79
CA ASN A 254 -23.44 -12.34 0.53
C ASN A 254 -23.11 -11.04 1.25
N ARG A 255 -24.11 -10.32 1.76
CA ARG A 255 -23.91 -9.12 2.61
C ARG A 255 -22.96 -9.36 3.79
N LEU A 256 -23.01 -10.56 4.35
CA LEU A 256 -22.20 -10.98 5.50
C LEU A 256 -21.07 -11.94 5.08
N ARG A 257 -20.74 -12.00 3.78
CA ARG A 257 -19.66 -12.83 3.23
C ARG A 257 -18.57 -11.94 2.67
N MET A 258 -17.35 -12.46 2.70
CA MET A 258 -16.19 -11.76 2.20
C MET A 258 -16.27 -11.56 0.67
N VAL A 259 -16.38 -10.31 0.23
CA VAL A 259 -16.47 -9.92 -1.19
C VAL A 259 -15.35 -8.95 -1.56
N THR A 260 -14.98 -8.92 -2.83
CA THR A 260 -13.94 -8.05 -3.39
C THR A 260 -14.43 -7.42 -4.70
N LEU A 261 -13.71 -6.43 -5.21
CA LEU A 261 -14.05 -5.84 -6.52
C LEU A 261 -13.86 -6.81 -7.70
N ILE A 262 -13.18 -7.94 -7.50
CA ILE A 262 -13.12 -9.04 -8.48
C ILE A 262 -14.51 -9.69 -8.60
N ASP A 263 -15.20 -9.91 -7.49
CA ASP A 263 -16.55 -10.48 -7.51
C ASP A 263 -17.54 -9.50 -8.17
N VAL A 264 -17.37 -8.20 -7.93
CA VAL A 264 -18.14 -7.14 -8.58
C VAL A 264 -17.86 -7.09 -10.09
N HIS A 265 -16.61 -7.24 -10.52
CA HIS A 265 -16.23 -7.34 -11.94
C HIS A 265 -17.03 -8.45 -12.65
N HIS A 266 -17.00 -9.66 -12.08
CA HIS A 266 -17.72 -10.79 -12.65
C HIS A 266 -19.24 -10.58 -12.67
N THR A 267 -19.77 -9.97 -11.61
CA THR A 267 -21.19 -9.61 -11.51
C THR A 267 -21.62 -8.67 -12.64
N ILE A 268 -20.85 -7.62 -12.92
CA ILE A 268 -21.14 -6.69 -14.00
C ILE A 268 -21.10 -7.40 -15.35
N LYS A 269 -20.07 -8.23 -15.60
CA LYS A 269 -19.97 -8.98 -16.86
C LYS A 269 -21.17 -9.90 -17.07
N TYR A 270 -21.63 -10.58 -16.01
CA TYR A 270 -22.82 -11.42 -16.08
C TYR A 270 -24.10 -10.60 -16.36
N LEU A 271 -24.30 -9.49 -15.65
CA LEU A 271 -25.49 -8.63 -15.82
C LEU A 271 -25.57 -8.02 -17.23
N VAL A 272 -24.41 -7.71 -17.81
CA VAL A 272 -24.29 -7.15 -19.16
C VAL A 272 -24.47 -8.21 -20.24
N ASN A 273 -23.95 -9.41 -20.02
CA ASN A 273 -24.08 -10.54 -20.94
C ASN A 273 -24.20 -11.84 -20.16
N SER A 274 -25.41 -12.40 -20.10
CA SER A 274 -25.73 -13.63 -19.37
C SER A 274 -25.05 -14.89 -19.90
N SER A 275 -24.45 -14.83 -21.10
CA SER A 275 -23.60 -15.91 -21.62
C SER A 275 -22.27 -16.03 -20.86
N TYR A 276 -21.88 -15.01 -20.09
CA TYR A 276 -20.73 -15.05 -19.21
C TYR A 276 -21.02 -15.99 -18.03
N HIS A 277 -20.20 -17.01 -17.80
CA HIS A 277 -20.55 -18.06 -16.83
C HIS A 277 -20.39 -17.66 -15.35
N ASN A 278 -19.44 -16.78 -15.04
CA ASN A 278 -19.17 -16.39 -13.65
C ASN A 278 -20.12 -15.27 -13.22
N LYS A 279 -21.04 -15.57 -12.30
CA LYS A 279 -22.06 -14.64 -11.81
C LYS A 279 -21.61 -13.73 -10.67
N GLY A 280 -20.38 -13.88 -10.18
CA GLY A 280 -19.86 -13.10 -9.06
C GLY A 280 -20.74 -13.19 -7.81
N ILE A 281 -21.15 -12.05 -7.27
CA ILE A 281 -21.98 -11.96 -6.05
C ILE A 281 -23.46 -12.31 -6.27
N LEU A 282 -23.88 -12.61 -7.51
CA LEU A 282 -25.21 -13.14 -7.82
C LEU A 282 -25.33 -14.65 -7.58
N THR A 283 -24.23 -15.28 -7.14
CA THR A 283 -24.18 -16.64 -6.59
C THR A 283 -23.65 -16.59 -5.18
N GLU A 284 -24.05 -17.55 -4.35
CA GLU A 284 -23.65 -17.57 -2.94
C GLU A 284 -22.13 -17.71 -2.80
N VAL A 285 -21.53 -16.76 -2.09
CA VAL A 285 -20.12 -16.76 -1.74
C VAL A 285 -19.92 -17.80 -0.62
N PRO A 286 -18.96 -18.73 -0.78
CA PRO A 286 -18.74 -19.80 0.19
C PRO A 286 -18.49 -19.28 1.60
N THR A 287 -19.03 -20.00 2.58
CA THR A 287 -18.93 -19.63 4.01
C THR A 287 -17.51 -19.74 4.55
N TYR A 288 -16.68 -20.59 3.93
CA TYR A 288 -15.28 -20.82 4.26
C TYR A 288 -14.32 -19.86 3.55
N ARG A 289 -14.82 -18.86 2.80
CA ARG A 289 -13.96 -17.89 2.13
C ARG A 289 -13.25 -17.02 3.16
N THR A 290 -11.93 -17.06 3.14
CA THR A 290 -11.03 -16.28 4.00
C THR A 290 -10.00 -15.52 3.16
N CYS A 291 -9.19 -14.68 3.80
CA CYS A 291 -8.13 -13.95 3.11
C CYS A 291 -7.06 -14.86 2.45
N SER A 292 -6.89 -16.13 2.84
CA SER A 292 -6.00 -17.06 2.11
C SER A 292 -6.59 -17.52 0.79
N THR A 293 -7.92 -17.56 0.70
CA THR A 293 -8.64 -17.95 -0.52
C THR A 293 -8.86 -16.78 -1.47
N LEU A 294 -8.52 -15.56 -1.04
CA LEU A 294 -8.63 -14.35 -1.84
C LEU A 294 -7.34 -14.04 -2.59
N GLU A 295 -7.52 -13.50 -3.80
CA GLU A 295 -6.46 -12.79 -4.50
C GLU A 295 -6.25 -11.42 -3.86
N LEU A 296 -5.25 -11.31 -2.98
CA LEU A 296 -4.89 -10.07 -2.28
C LEU A 296 -3.47 -9.60 -2.61
N SER A 297 -3.29 -8.28 -2.59
CA SER A 297 -1.98 -7.69 -2.86
C SER A 297 -1.10 -7.62 -1.63
N LYS A 298 -0.13 -8.54 -1.48
CA LYS A 298 0.82 -8.47 -0.35
C LYS A 298 1.72 -7.19 -0.41
N PRO A 299 1.86 -6.39 0.67
CA PRO A 299 1.23 -6.57 1.98
C PRO A 299 -0.18 -5.93 1.97
N THR A 300 -1.19 -6.72 2.35
CA THR A 300 -2.58 -6.25 2.51
C THR A 300 -3.03 -6.65 3.91
N TYR A 301 -3.79 -5.76 4.56
CA TYR A 301 -4.41 -6.08 5.83
C TYR A 301 -5.71 -6.87 5.59
N CYS A 302 -5.87 -7.98 6.31
CA CYS A 302 -7.07 -8.80 6.23
C CYS A 302 -8.09 -8.32 7.28
N ILE A 303 -9.35 -8.16 6.87
CA ILE A 303 -10.43 -7.72 7.76
C ILE A 303 -10.94 -8.85 8.69
N CYS A 304 -10.62 -10.12 8.41
CA CYS A 304 -11.03 -11.22 9.27
C CYS A 304 -10.35 -11.14 10.64
N LYS A 305 -11.16 -11.11 11.70
CA LYS A 305 -10.69 -11.30 13.07
C LYS A 305 -9.98 -12.65 13.21
N GLY A 306 -8.83 -12.65 13.88
CA GLY A 306 -8.06 -13.87 14.15
C GLY A 306 -7.39 -14.47 12.91
N TRP A 307 -7.40 -13.78 11.76
CA TRP A 307 -6.72 -14.25 10.55
C TRP A 307 -5.23 -14.48 10.75
N ARG A 308 -4.58 -13.60 11.53
CA ARG A 308 -3.19 -13.70 11.94
C ARG A 308 -3.14 -13.80 13.46
N LYS A 309 -2.20 -14.58 13.97
CA LYS A 309 -1.88 -14.63 15.40
C LYS A 309 -1.10 -13.37 15.76
N THR A 310 -1.59 -12.60 16.72
CA THR A 310 -0.81 -11.50 17.30
C THR A 310 0.37 -12.07 18.07
N GLU A 311 1.56 -11.57 17.77
CA GLU A 311 2.79 -11.98 18.43
C GLU A 311 3.19 -10.94 19.48
N GLN A 312 4.02 -11.36 20.42
CA GLN A 312 4.53 -10.44 21.43
C GLN A 312 5.58 -9.51 20.83
N ASN A 313 5.55 -8.24 21.22
CA ASN A 313 6.60 -7.28 20.90
C ASN A 313 7.82 -7.56 21.80
N ASN A 314 8.62 -8.55 21.44
CA ASN A 314 9.81 -8.95 22.19
C ASN A 314 11.02 -9.16 21.27
N THR A 315 12.18 -9.30 21.88
CA THR A 315 13.50 -9.33 21.22
C THR A 315 13.70 -10.52 20.28
N SER A 316 12.87 -11.57 20.36
CA SER A 316 12.89 -12.69 19.41
C SER A 316 12.48 -12.28 17.99
N PHE A 317 11.75 -11.17 17.84
CA PHE A 317 11.37 -10.63 16.52
C PHE A 317 12.44 -9.75 15.88
N TRP A 318 13.44 -9.31 16.64
CA TRP A 318 14.46 -8.37 16.16
C TRP A 318 15.29 -8.86 14.95
N PRO A 319 15.70 -10.14 14.84
CA PRO A 319 16.40 -10.63 13.65
C PRO A 319 15.62 -10.37 12.36
N PHE A 320 14.29 -10.45 12.40
CA PHE A 320 13.41 -10.20 11.27
C PHE A 320 13.35 -8.72 10.90
N VAL A 321 13.37 -7.83 11.90
CA VAL A 321 13.40 -6.38 11.72
C VAL A 321 14.69 -5.96 11.02
N GLU A 322 15.84 -6.38 11.55
CA GLU A 322 17.15 -6.10 10.97
C GLU A 322 17.28 -6.67 9.55
N PHE A 323 16.84 -7.91 9.34
CA PHE A 323 16.81 -8.50 8.01
C PHE A 323 15.98 -7.66 7.04
N ALA A 324 14.75 -7.33 7.40
CA ALA A 324 13.83 -6.62 6.51
C ALA A 324 14.29 -5.19 6.19
N VAL A 325 14.78 -4.45 7.20
CA VAL A 325 15.34 -3.11 7.01
C VAL A 325 16.65 -3.16 6.22
N GLY A 326 17.50 -4.15 6.48
CA GLY A 326 18.72 -4.41 5.70
C GLY A 326 18.43 -4.62 4.21
N GLN A 327 17.42 -5.43 3.88
CA GLN A 327 16.98 -5.60 2.49
C GLN A 327 16.49 -4.28 1.85
N LEU A 328 15.80 -3.39 2.59
CA LEU A 328 15.41 -2.08 2.05
C LEU A 328 16.60 -1.14 1.89
N ASN A 329 17.56 -1.16 2.81
CA ASN A 329 18.77 -0.37 2.73
C ASN A 329 19.62 -0.73 1.51
N ASP A 330 19.65 -2.00 1.13
CA ASP A 330 20.25 -2.43 -0.13
C ASP A 330 19.52 -1.83 -1.35
N ILE A 331 18.19 -1.81 -1.35
CA ILE A 331 17.40 -1.18 -2.42
C ILE A 331 17.68 0.34 -2.47
N ILE A 332 17.75 1.01 -1.32
CA ILE A 332 18.07 2.44 -1.23
C ILE A 332 19.47 2.70 -1.77
N SER A 333 20.45 1.92 -1.33
CA SER A 333 21.86 2.04 -1.75
C SER A 333 22.01 1.84 -3.26
N ASP A 334 21.30 0.86 -3.84
CA ASP A 334 21.34 0.61 -5.29
C ASP A 334 20.59 1.66 -6.12
N ALA A 335 19.59 2.33 -5.54
CA ALA A 335 18.77 3.33 -6.23
C ALA A 335 19.28 4.78 -6.09
N SER A 336 20.04 5.08 -5.03
CA SER A 336 20.47 6.44 -4.68
C SER A 336 21.80 6.80 -5.35
N ALA A 337 21.73 7.37 -6.55
CA ALA A 337 22.93 7.71 -7.34
C ALA A 337 23.79 8.82 -6.72
N LYS A 338 23.22 9.70 -5.88
CA LYS A 338 23.94 10.77 -5.16
C LYS A 338 23.85 10.64 -3.64
N GLY A 339 23.28 9.55 -3.11
CA GLY A 339 23.18 9.31 -1.67
C GLY A 339 22.17 10.21 -0.95
N LEU A 340 21.22 10.85 -1.64
CA LEU A 340 20.30 11.80 -1.00
C LEU A 340 19.27 11.12 -0.07
N CYS A 341 18.82 9.91 -0.41
CA CYS A 341 18.01 9.11 0.48
C CYS A 341 18.92 8.44 1.53
N LYS A 342 18.61 8.68 2.81
CA LYS A 342 19.33 8.14 3.95
C LYS A 342 19.05 6.65 4.15
N ARG A 343 20.03 5.96 4.73
CA ARG A 343 19.89 4.62 5.29
C ARG A 343 18.80 4.63 6.38
N LEU A 344 17.92 3.64 6.34
CA LEU A 344 16.91 3.41 7.37
C LEU A 344 17.58 2.77 8.60
N VAL A 345 17.27 3.32 9.76
CA VAL A 345 17.63 2.77 11.07
C VAL A 345 16.33 2.52 11.83
N PRO A 346 16.04 1.27 12.24
CA PRO A 346 14.80 0.96 12.95
C PRO A 346 14.84 1.54 14.36
N LEU A 347 13.88 2.40 14.72
CA LEU A 347 13.76 2.98 16.07
C LEU A 347 12.95 2.10 17.02
N GLU A 348 11.86 1.54 16.49
CA GLU A 348 10.90 0.67 17.19
C GLU A 348 10.25 -0.24 16.15
N PHE A 349 9.74 -1.40 16.57
CA PHE A 349 8.81 -2.18 15.76
C PHE A 349 7.50 -2.38 16.51
N LEU A 350 6.41 -2.52 15.74
CA LEU A 350 5.04 -2.57 16.23
C LEU A 350 4.27 -3.69 15.55
N ASN A 351 3.18 -4.11 16.19
CA ASN A 351 2.17 -5.00 15.62
C ASN A 351 2.72 -6.30 14.98
N PRO A 352 3.67 -7.02 15.62
CA PRO A 352 4.13 -8.27 15.07
C PRO A 352 2.98 -9.29 15.05
N SER A 353 2.87 -10.01 13.95
CA SER A 353 1.85 -11.03 13.74
C SER A 353 2.38 -12.14 12.84
N SER A 354 1.86 -13.35 13.03
CA SER A 354 2.26 -14.53 12.28
C SER A 354 1.06 -15.23 11.64
N LEU A 355 1.33 -15.94 10.54
CA LEU A 355 0.42 -16.89 9.93
C LEU A 355 1.22 -18.13 9.54
N LEU A 356 0.88 -19.27 10.12
CA LEU A 356 1.49 -20.56 9.78
C LEU A 356 0.74 -21.18 8.58
N GLU A 357 1.45 -21.39 7.49
CA GLU A 357 0.97 -22.05 6.27
C GLU A 357 1.80 -23.33 6.04
N GLY A 358 1.37 -24.45 6.62
CA GLY A 358 2.12 -25.70 6.58
C GLY A 358 3.41 -25.62 7.41
N VAL A 359 4.57 -25.69 6.75
CA VAL A 359 5.90 -25.57 7.38
C VAL A 359 6.50 -24.16 7.33
N VAL A 360 5.78 -23.23 6.70
CA VAL A 360 6.23 -21.87 6.46
C VAL A 360 5.44 -20.90 7.33
N THR A 361 6.11 -19.92 7.93
CA THR A 361 5.45 -18.85 8.68
C THR A 361 5.61 -17.51 7.95
N ASP A 362 4.48 -16.85 7.66
CA ASP A 362 4.45 -15.49 7.14
C ASP A 362 4.36 -14.50 8.32
N PHE A 363 5.39 -13.69 8.55
CA PHE A 363 5.37 -12.63 9.56
C PHE A 363 5.02 -11.27 8.96
N SER A 364 4.30 -10.46 9.73
CA SER A 364 4.09 -9.04 9.46
C SER A 364 4.31 -8.21 10.70
N PHE A 365 4.93 -7.05 10.53
CA PHE A 365 5.24 -6.09 11.58
C PHE A 365 5.45 -4.72 10.93
N ASP A 366 5.31 -3.67 11.72
CA ASP A 366 5.64 -2.31 11.32
C ASP A 366 6.96 -1.90 11.96
N VAL A 367 7.74 -1.07 11.29
CA VAL A 367 8.97 -0.47 11.82
C VAL A 367 8.85 1.04 11.76
N LEU A 368 9.18 1.70 12.87
CA LEU A 368 9.36 3.14 12.95
C LEU A 368 10.80 3.51 12.61
N ALA A 369 10.99 4.57 11.83
CA ALA A 369 12.28 5.11 11.43
C ALA A 369 12.29 6.63 11.61
N ASN A 370 13.49 7.21 11.73
CA ASN A 370 13.65 8.64 11.87
C ASN A 370 13.26 9.36 10.55
N PRO A 371 12.41 10.39 10.59
CA PRO A 371 11.95 11.12 9.40
C PRO A 371 12.97 12.08 8.78
N GLY A 372 14.11 12.31 9.44
CA GLY A 372 15.07 13.33 9.03
C GLY A 372 14.67 14.74 9.46
N ALA A 373 15.67 15.60 9.61
CA ALA A 373 15.49 16.96 10.11
C ALA A 373 14.64 17.80 9.15
N GLY A 374 13.65 18.51 9.69
CA GLY A 374 12.76 19.37 8.90
C GLY A 374 11.64 18.64 8.15
N SER A 375 11.48 17.32 8.36
CA SER A 375 10.29 16.62 7.89
C SER A 375 9.03 17.10 8.63
N SER A 376 7.90 17.11 7.92
CA SER A 376 6.58 17.34 8.52
C SER A 376 6.03 16.12 9.27
N ASN A 377 6.64 14.95 9.08
CA ASN A 377 6.26 13.73 9.78
C ASN A 377 7.04 13.64 11.11
N ASN A 378 6.36 13.22 12.18
CA ASN A 378 7.00 12.96 13.47
C ASN A 378 7.81 11.66 13.49
N GLU A 379 7.36 10.67 12.70
CA GLU A 379 7.96 9.34 12.57
C GLU A 379 7.66 8.79 11.18
N GLU A 380 8.55 7.93 10.67
CA GLU A 380 8.31 7.19 9.44
C GLU A 380 7.95 5.76 9.72
N ARG A 381 6.89 5.26 9.09
CA ARG A 381 6.38 3.93 9.37
C ARG A 381 6.37 3.09 8.10
N PHE A 382 7.01 1.92 8.19
CA PHE A 382 7.04 0.92 7.12
C PHE A 382 6.41 -0.37 7.62
N SER A 383 5.50 -0.95 6.83
CA SER A 383 4.94 -2.27 7.08
C SER A 383 5.67 -3.31 6.26
N PHE A 384 6.01 -4.43 6.90
CA PHE A 384 6.76 -5.52 6.30
C PHE A 384 5.93 -6.80 6.26
N HIS A 385 6.15 -7.59 5.22
CA HIS A 385 5.70 -8.96 5.13
C HIS A 385 6.88 -9.83 4.70
N ILE A 386 7.28 -10.73 5.59
CA ILE A 386 8.38 -11.66 5.36
C ILE A 386 7.88 -13.09 5.45
N ARG A 387 8.58 -13.98 4.76
CA ARG A 387 8.36 -15.41 4.80
C ARG A 387 9.54 -16.06 5.48
N TYR A 388 9.28 -16.94 6.44
CA TYR A 388 10.27 -17.61 7.26
C TYR A 388 10.02 -19.12 7.25
N GLU A 389 11.09 -19.90 7.16
CA GLU A 389 11.04 -21.36 7.23
C GLU A 389 12.25 -21.84 8.02
N ASN A 390 12.00 -22.40 9.20
CA ASN A 390 13.06 -22.97 10.02
C ASN A 390 12.85 -24.47 10.16
N HIS A 391 13.84 -25.20 9.66
CA HIS A 391 13.89 -26.65 9.74
C HIS A 391 15.30 -27.06 10.16
N TRP A 392 15.42 -28.12 10.96
CA TRP A 392 16.69 -28.55 11.52
C TRP A 392 17.75 -28.89 10.45
N LYS A 393 17.32 -29.42 9.29
CA LYS A 393 18.20 -29.67 8.13
C LYS A 393 18.68 -28.40 7.42
N LEU A 394 18.01 -27.26 7.63
CA LEU A 394 18.38 -26.01 6.98
C LEU A 394 19.53 -25.35 7.76
N LYS A 395 20.57 -24.98 7.02
CA LYS A 395 21.72 -24.22 7.54
C LYS A 395 21.38 -22.76 7.84
N THR A 396 20.22 -22.29 7.36
CA THR A 396 19.73 -20.90 7.45
C THR A 396 18.28 -20.90 7.93
N LEU A 397 17.77 -19.75 8.34
CA LEU A 397 16.35 -19.53 8.65
C LEU A 397 15.47 -19.28 7.41
N SER A 398 16.04 -19.40 6.20
CA SER A 398 15.35 -19.34 4.89
C SER A 398 14.35 -18.18 4.78
N THR A 399 14.76 -17.01 5.28
CA THR A 399 13.91 -15.84 5.38
C THR A 399 13.92 -15.06 4.08
N LYS A 400 12.75 -14.60 3.62
CA LYS A 400 12.58 -13.82 2.40
C LYS A 400 11.71 -12.60 2.65
N LEU A 401 12.16 -11.42 2.22
CA LEU A 401 11.30 -10.25 2.16
C LEU A 401 10.33 -10.42 0.98
N ILE A 402 9.04 -10.62 1.30
CA ILE A 402 8.00 -10.82 0.29
C ILE A 402 7.52 -9.48 -0.25
N SER A 403 7.29 -8.53 0.66
CA SER A 403 6.81 -7.20 0.30
C SER A 403 6.95 -6.20 1.45
N TYR A 404 6.94 -4.91 1.13
CA TYR A 404 6.87 -3.82 2.08
C TYR A 404 5.88 -2.75 1.60
N SER A 405 5.42 -1.90 2.52
CA SER A 405 4.67 -0.70 2.18
C SER A 405 5.04 0.44 3.13
N ARG A 406 5.20 1.65 2.60
CA ARG A 406 5.30 2.87 3.41
C ARG A 406 3.89 3.26 3.85
N ILE A 407 3.69 3.42 5.16
CA ILE A 407 2.41 3.83 5.76
C ILE A 407 2.35 5.36 5.86
N SER A 408 3.43 5.99 6.32
CA SER A 408 3.50 7.44 6.45
C SER A 408 3.58 8.14 5.09
N SER A 409 3.15 9.41 5.05
CA SER A 409 3.17 10.19 3.82
C SER A 409 4.60 10.45 3.35
N TYR A 410 4.87 10.33 2.04
CA TYR A 410 6.25 10.42 1.52
C TYR A 410 6.42 11.42 0.37
N ASN A 411 5.35 12.10 -0.06
CA ASN A 411 5.43 13.08 -1.16
C ASN A 411 6.33 14.27 -0.83
N GLY A 412 6.50 14.62 0.44
CA GLY A 412 7.43 15.68 0.87
C GLY A 412 8.88 15.40 0.47
N TYR A 413 9.28 14.13 0.35
CA TYR A 413 10.64 13.72 0.01
C TYR A 413 10.98 13.79 -1.48
N GLN A 414 10.06 14.25 -2.34
CA GLN A 414 10.32 14.38 -3.78
C GLN A 414 11.55 15.24 -4.07
N ASN A 415 11.77 16.27 -3.27
CA ASN A 415 12.88 17.23 -3.45
C ASN A 415 14.26 16.61 -3.19
N CYS A 416 14.34 15.49 -2.49
CA CYS A 416 15.58 14.75 -2.27
C CYS A 416 15.61 13.38 -2.94
N SER A 417 14.58 13.05 -3.71
CA SER A 417 14.62 11.89 -4.59
C SER A 417 15.46 12.24 -5.81
N ASP A 418 16.60 11.56 -5.99
CA ASP A 418 17.34 11.66 -7.24
C ASP A 418 16.42 11.25 -8.40
N THR A 419 16.59 11.83 -9.58
CA THR A 419 15.86 11.40 -10.80
C THR A 419 16.05 9.90 -11.12
N LYS A 420 17.00 9.22 -10.45
CA LYS A 420 17.24 7.77 -10.49
C LYS A 420 16.67 6.97 -9.31
N SER A 421 16.26 7.58 -8.19
CA SER A 421 15.62 6.83 -7.10
C SER A 421 14.21 6.44 -7.53
N LYS A 422 14.08 5.27 -8.16
CA LYS A 422 12.82 4.81 -8.80
C LYS A 422 11.68 4.56 -7.82
N ASP A 423 11.95 4.47 -6.52
CA ASP A 423 10.93 4.27 -5.49
C ASP A 423 11.00 5.33 -4.39
N LEU A 424 10.27 6.43 -4.59
CA LEU A 424 10.10 7.51 -3.62
C LEU A 424 9.62 7.01 -2.25
N LYS A 425 8.90 5.88 -2.18
CA LYS A 425 8.36 5.31 -0.93
C LYS A 425 9.45 4.96 0.09
N LEU A 426 10.67 4.70 -0.39
CA LEU A 426 11.82 4.36 0.43
C LEU A 426 12.65 5.59 0.84
N CYS A 427 12.47 6.73 0.19
CA CYS A 427 13.32 7.89 0.42
C CYS A 427 12.96 8.62 1.72
N ILE A 428 13.99 8.93 2.51
CA ILE A 428 13.96 9.82 3.67
C ILE A 428 15.22 10.68 3.61
N CYS A 429 15.13 11.96 3.92
CA CYS A 429 16.27 12.88 3.92
C CYS A 429 16.03 14.04 4.90
N ASP A 430 17.07 14.82 5.18
CA ASP A 430 16.90 16.08 5.92
C ASP A 430 16.46 17.19 4.96
N MET A 431 15.26 17.70 5.16
CA MET A 431 14.64 18.75 4.34
C MET A 431 15.34 20.11 4.50
N ASN A 432 16.01 20.33 5.64
CA ASN A 432 16.72 21.57 5.94
C ASN A 432 18.08 21.69 5.23
N LEU A 433 18.57 20.62 4.61
CA LEU A 433 19.84 20.64 3.89
C LEU A 433 19.58 21.00 2.42
N GLN A 434 19.90 22.25 2.04
CA GLN A 434 19.65 22.77 0.68
C GLN A 434 20.29 21.89 -0.40
N SER A 435 19.50 21.63 -1.46
CA SER A 435 19.91 20.96 -2.70
C SER A 435 21.11 21.66 -3.31
N GLY A 436 22.29 21.03 -3.25
CA GLY A 436 23.52 21.57 -3.87
C GLY A 436 24.80 21.33 -3.08
N LYS A 437 24.72 20.97 -1.79
CA LYS A 437 25.89 20.45 -1.07
C LYS A 437 25.97 18.94 -1.30
N ASN A 438 27.15 18.43 -1.68
CA ASN A 438 27.43 16.99 -1.79
C ASN A 438 27.12 16.32 -0.44
N LEU A 439 25.91 15.78 -0.31
CA LEU A 439 25.24 15.68 0.99
C LEU A 439 25.56 14.42 1.79
N HIS A 440 26.31 13.50 1.23
CA HIS A 440 26.86 12.39 1.99
C HIS A 440 28.23 12.08 1.43
N ARG A 441 29.26 12.80 1.85
CA ARG A 441 30.55 12.12 2.01
C ARG A 441 30.40 11.34 3.30
N LEU A 442 30.43 10.02 3.24
CA LEU A 442 30.71 9.24 4.45
C LEU A 442 32.05 9.79 4.97
N SER A 443 32.03 10.46 6.13
CA SER A 443 33.25 11.02 6.71
C SER A 443 34.15 9.86 7.13
N THR A 444 35.43 9.92 6.76
CA THR A 444 36.44 8.93 7.15
C THR A 444 36.37 8.63 8.66
N PRO A 445 36.72 7.40 9.10
CA PRO A 445 36.61 6.98 10.50
C PRO A 445 37.29 7.91 11.50
N TYR A 446 38.28 8.71 11.10
CA TYR A 446 38.99 9.67 11.95
C TYR A 446 38.11 10.80 12.55
N ASN A 447 36.92 11.09 12.00
CA ASN A 447 35.97 12.04 12.60
C ASN A 447 34.73 11.36 13.22
N LEU A 448 34.63 10.03 13.10
CA LEU A 448 33.72 9.24 13.93
C LEU A 448 34.50 8.90 15.19
N HIS A 449 34.53 9.83 16.16
CA HIS A 449 34.83 9.41 17.52
C HIS A 449 33.93 8.20 17.81
N PRO A 450 34.46 7.10 18.40
CA PRO A 450 33.65 6.01 18.90
C PRO A 450 32.93 6.54 20.13
N VAL A 451 32.00 7.45 19.92
CA VAL A 451 30.88 7.61 20.83
C VAL A 451 30.25 6.23 20.75
N ARG A 452 30.43 5.43 21.80
CA ARG A 452 29.44 4.43 22.20
C ARG A 452 28.11 5.16 22.16
N THR A 453 27.46 5.20 21.02
CA THR A 453 26.05 5.50 20.98
C THR A 453 25.43 4.21 21.45
N ASP A 454 25.35 4.06 22.77
CA ASP A 454 24.28 3.31 23.41
C ASP A 454 22.99 3.92 22.86
N SER A 455 22.64 3.55 21.64
CA SER A 455 21.38 3.92 21.03
C SER A 455 20.42 2.99 21.72
N ILE A 456 19.90 3.44 22.86
CA ILE A 456 18.89 2.70 23.61
C ILE A 456 17.63 2.75 22.74
N PHE A 457 17.43 1.69 21.96
CA PHE A 457 16.21 1.51 21.18
C PHE A 457 15.08 1.14 22.13
N ARG A 458 13.99 1.89 22.08
CA ARG A 458 12.86 1.68 22.96
C ARG A 458 11.92 0.64 22.34
N ILE A 459 12.02 -0.60 22.79
CA ILE A 459 10.91 -1.55 22.67
C ILE A 459 9.94 -1.20 23.81
N LYS A 460 8.68 -0.88 23.49
CA LYS A 460 7.66 -0.66 24.54
C LYS A 460 7.66 -1.84 25.51
N ASN A 461 7.97 -1.56 26.78
CA ASN A 461 7.97 -2.48 27.94
C ASN A 461 9.17 -3.43 28.13
N LYS A 462 10.31 -3.29 27.44
CA LYS A 462 11.56 -3.99 27.80
C LYS A 462 12.80 -3.16 27.47
N ASP A 463 13.80 -3.19 28.35
CA ASP A 463 15.14 -2.64 28.08
C ASP A 463 15.87 -3.56 27.09
N PHE A 464 15.89 -3.14 25.82
CA PHE A 464 16.62 -3.78 24.74
C PHE A 464 17.97 -3.10 24.55
N PHE A 465 19.03 -3.88 24.38
CA PHE A 465 20.38 -3.36 24.21
C PHE A 465 20.93 -3.73 22.83
N LEU A 466 21.40 -2.70 22.11
CA LEU A 466 22.12 -2.85 20.86
C LEU A 466 23.56 -2.39 21.05
N ASP A 467 24.50 -3.27 20.75
CA ASP A 467 25.92 -2.98 20.72
C ASP A 467 26.35 -2.80 19.27
N GLU A 468 26.71 -1.58 18.88
CA GLU A 468 27.23 -1.29 17.55
C GLU A 468 28.75 -1.07 17.61
N ASN A 469 29.47 -1.82 16.78
CA ASN A 469 30.91 -1.70 16.61
C ASN A 469 31.25 -1.41 15.15
N ILE A 470 32.15 -0.46 14.91
CA ILE A 470 32.69 -0.16 13.60
C ILE A 470 34.19 -0.43 13.63
N ALA A 471 34.63 -1.36 12.78
CA ALA A 471 36.04 -1.71 12.62
C ALA A 471 36.55 -1.25 11.26
N ASP A 472 37.69 -0.54 11.23
CA ASP A 472 38.42 -0.25 10.00
C ASP A 472 39.10 -1.53 9.49
N ILE A 473 38.79 -1.93 8.26
CA ILE A 473 39.32 -3.15 7.64
C ILE A 473 40.22 -2.86 6.43
N ASP A 474 40.23 -1.63 5.89
CA ASP A 474 41.15 -1.19 4.83
C ASP A 474 41.54 0.29 4.98
N LYS A 475 42.42 0.60 5.95
CA LYS A 475 43.13 1.90 6.09
C LYS A 475 42.24 3.14 5.90
N GLY A 476 41.04 3.12 6.45
CA GLY A 476 40.07 4.21 6.40
C GLY A 476 39.21 4.29 5.15
N TYR A 477 39.37 3.35 4.19
CA TYR A 477 38.56 3.27 2.97
C TYR A 477 37.38 2.30 3.10
N LEU A 478 37.50 1.26 3.93
CA LEU A 478 36.48 0.27 4.13
C LEU A 478 36.35 -0.06 5.62
N SER A 479 35.13 -0.01 6.14
CA SER A 479 34.82 -0.44 7.51
C SER A 479 33.75 -1.51 7.53
N LEU A 480 33.84 -2.39 8.52
CA LEU A 480 32.78 -3.31 8.87
C LEU A 480 32.00 -2.73 10.06
N LEU A 481 30.70 -2.58 9.89
CA LEU A 481 29.76 -2.29 10.96
C LEU A 481 29.12 -3.60 11.40
N LYS A 482 29.20 -3.87 12.71
CA LYS A 482 28.56 -5.02 13.37
C LYS A 482 27.60 -4.51 14.43
N ARG A 483 26.34 -4.95 14.39
CA ARG A 483 25.35 -4.71 15.46
C ARG A 483 24.92 -6.01 16.12
N ASP A 484 25.13 -6.13 17.42
CA ASP A 484 24.61 -7.23 18.23
C ASP A 484 23.39 -6.77 19.04
N ALA A 485 22.33 -7.59 19.02
CA ALA A 485 21.09 -7.38 19.76
C ALA A 485 21.00 -8.34 20.95
N TYR A 486 20.60 -7.82 22.11
CA TYR A 486 20.52 -8.59 23.35
C TYR A 486 19.16 -8.45 24.05
N GLU A 487 18.69 -9.53 24.69
CA GLU A 487 17.43 -9.54 25.44
C GLU A 487 17.50 -8.82 26.80
N GLN A 488 18.69 -8.70 27.40
CA GLN A 488 18.90 -8.10 28.72
C GLN A 488 20.15 -7.20 28.72
N GLN A 489 20.18 -6.21 29.61
CA GLN A 489 21.30 -5.27 29.78
C GLN A 489 22.65 -5.96 30.10
N ASN A 490 22.64 -7.17 30.68
CA ASN A 490 23.85 -7.92 31.00
C ASN A 490 24.54 -8.57 29.78
N GLN A 491 24.02 -8.38 28.55
CA GLN A 491 24.58 -8.89 27.30
C GLN A 491 24.70 -10.43 27.21
N THR A 492 24.02 -11.18 28.09
CA THR A 492 24.16 -12.65 28.15
C THR A 492 23.28 -13.39 27.12
N ALA A 493 22.19 -12.76 26.67
CA ALA A 493 21.20 -13.38 25.80
C ALA A 493 21.13 -12.69 24.43
N ARG A 494 22.15 -12.93 23.58
CA ARG A 494 22.18 -12.42 22.20
C ARG A 494 21.03 -13.01 21.37
N THR A 495 20.30 -12.15 20.66
CA THR A 495 19.16 -12.53 19.80
C THR A 495 19.51 -12.43 18.32
N SER A 496 20.36 -11.47 17.92
CA SER A 496 20.82 -11.35 16.53
C SER A 496 22.16 -10.65 16.41
N THR A 497 22.80 -10.83 15.26
CA THR A 497 23.95 -10.04 14.81
C THR A 497 23.74 -9.61 13.37
N THR A 498 23.86 -8.32 13.07
CA THR A 498 23.83 -7.79 11.70
C THR A 498 25.19 -7.28 11.27
N PHE A 499 25.58 -7.58 10.03
CA PHE A 499 26.80 -7.10 9.40
C PHE A 499 26.47 -6.19 8.21
N GLU A 500 27.10 -5.01 8.18
CA GLU A 500 27.06 -4.07 7.08
C GLU A 500 28.50 -3.63 6.72
N ALA A 501 28.78 -3.40 5.44
CA ALA A 501 30.07 -2.85 5.01
C ALA A 501 29.91 -1.41 4.55
N ILE A 502 30.82 -0.54 4.97
CA ILE A 502 30.84 0.89 4.68
C ILE A 502 32.05 1.21 3.83
N ASN A 503 31.84 1.70 2.61
CA ASN A 503 32.90 2.10 1.70
C ASN A 503 32.99 3.63 1.64
N TYR A 504 34.08 4.17 2.17
CA TYR A 504 34.41 5.60 2.17
C TYR A 504 35.17 6.04 0.90
N SER A 505 35.59 5.10 0.05
CA SER A 505 36.29 5.40 -1.19
C SER A 505 35.41 6.13 -2.19
N PHE A 506 36.03 7.01 -2.99
CA PHE A 506 35.38 7.74 -4.07
C PHE A 506 35.34 6.99 -5.40
N ASN A 507 36.22 5.99 -5.58
CA ASN A 507 36.40 5.32 -6.88
C ASN A 507 36.66 3.82 -6.78
N ARG A 508 36.75 3.24 -5.58
CA ARG A 508 36.97 1.80 -5.39
C ARG A 508 35.66 1.11 -5.08
N THR A 509 35.41 -0.01 -5.74
CA THR A 509 34.36 -0.95 -5.38
C THR A 509 35.00 -2.15 -4.69
N TYR A 510 34.42 -2.58 -3.58
CA TYR A 510 34.90 -3.73 -2.82
C TYR A 510 33.92 -4.90 -2.93
N GLU A 511 34.44 -6.11 -3.06
CA GLU A 511 33.70 -7.33 -2.76
C GLU A 511 34.02 -7.71 -1.32
N VAL A 512 33.01 -7.77 -0.44
CA VAL A 512 33.18 -8.09 0.98
C VAL A 512 32.40 -9.36 1.33
N SER A 513 32.98 -10.23 2.13
CA SER A 513 32.33 -11.42 2.68
C SER A 513 32.73 -11.69 4.12
N ILE A 514 31.75 -12.06 4.93
CA ILE A 514 31.91 -12.56 6.31
C ILE A 514 31.86 -14.09 6.25
N ASN A 515 33.00 -14.71 6.51
CA ASN A 515 33.13 -16.15 6.60
C ASN A 515 32.89 -16.59 8.04
N ILE A 516 31.76 -17.24 8.31
CA ILE A 516 31.41 -17.71 9.65
C ILE A 516 32.09 -19.06 9.87
N THR A 517 33.05 -19.12 10.79
CA THR A 517 33.89 -20.30 11.05
C THR A 517 33.31 -21.21 12.14
N ARG A 518 32.62 -20.62 13.12
CA ARG A 518 31.83 -21.32 14.14
C ARG A 518 30.52 -20.60 14.36
N ILE A 519 29.44 -21.33 14.58
CA ILE A 519 28.13 -20.76 14.92
C ILE A 519 27.34 -21.74 15.79
N ASP A 520 26.92 -21.28 16.96
CA ASP A 520 26.18 -22.07 17.93
C ASP A 520 24.87 -21.35 18.27
N HIS A 521 23.76 -22.09 18.23
CA HIS A 521 22.40 -21.61 18.49
C HIS A 521 21.94 -20.42 17.63
N MET A 522 22.68 -20.04 16.58
CA MET A 522 22.33 -19.02 15.60
C MET A 522 22.38 -19.57 14.16
N LYS A 523 21.67 -18.94 13.24
CA LYS A 523 21.70 -19.24 11.81
C LYS A 523 21.61 -17.96 10.98
N PRO A 524 22.23 -17.90 9.79
CA PRO A 524 21.96 -16.82 8.83
C PRO A 524 20.48 -16.74 8.48
N MET A 525 19.98 -15.52 8.36
CA MET A 525 18.57 -15.27 8.04
C MET A 525 18.21 -15.77 6.64
N ASP A 526 19.08 -15.60 5.64
CA ASP A 526 18.88 -16.05 4.27
C ASP A 526 20.05 -16.87 3.71
N ASP A 527 19.91 -17.34 2.48
CA ASP A 527 20.84 -18.22 1.76
C ASP A 527 21.85 -17.47 0.88
N LYS A 528 21.85 -16.14 0.88
CA LYS A 528 22.71 -15.34 -0.02
C LYS A 528 24.20 -15.44 0.34
N GLY A 529 24.49 -15.94 1.54
CA GLY A 529 25.81 -15.88 2.16
C GLY A 529 26.10 -14.43 2.59
N CYS A 530 26.78 -14.26 3.71
CA CYS A 530 27.09 -12.93 4.25
C CYS A 530 28.11 -12.17 3.39
N LYS A 531 27.72 -11.73 2.19
CA LYS A 531 28.60 -11.12 1.21
C LYS A 531 27.88 -10.08 0.36
N GLY A 532 28.63 -9.13 -0.19
CA GLY A 532 28.07 -8.10 -1.06
C GLY A 532 29.12 -7.23 -1.71
N THR A 533 28.72 -6.63 -2.84
CA THR A 533 29.51 -5.61 -3.54
C THR A 533 29.20 -4.24 -2.95
N VAL A 534 30.23 -3.55 -2.47
CA VAL A 534 30.13 -2.26 -1.79
C VAL A 534 30.68 -1.16 -2.71
N LYS A 535 29.77 -0.41 -3.33
CA LYS A 535 30.10 0.67 -4.27
C LYS A 535 30.78 1.85 -3.57
N PRO A 536 31.49 2.72 -4.29
CA PRO A 536 32.06 3.94 -3.72
C PRO A 536 31.02 4.74 -2.93
N ASN A 537 31.42 5.26 -1.77
CA ASN A 537 30.60 6.11 -0.92
C ASN A 537 29.20 5.53 -0.63
N SER A 538 29.17 4.25 -0.25
CA SER A 538 27.93 3.51 0.02
C SER A 538 28.05 2.60 1.23
N ILE A 539 26.89 2.20 1.75
CA ILE A 539 26.75 1.17 2.78
C ILE A 539 26.02 -0.01 2.15
N ARG A 540 26.44 -1.23 2.48
CA ARG A 540 25.83 -2.48 2.00
C ARG A 540 25.45 -3.38 3.15
N TYR A 541 24.21 -3.89 3.14
CA TYR A 541 23.80 -4.98 4.03
C TYR A 541 24.42 -6.29 3.56
N LEU A 542 25.13 -6.99 4.45
CA LEU A 542 25.76 -8.27 4.13
C LEU A 542 24.88 -9.44 4.57
N CYS A 543 24.49 -9.47 5.85
CA CYS A 543 23.55 -10.45 6.39
C CYS A 543 23.15 -10.13 7.84
N THR A 544 22.19 -10.90 8.33
CA THR A 544 21.83 -10.99 9.74
C THR A 544 21.91 -12.45 10.17
N LEU A 545 22.48 -12.71 11.34
CA LEU A 545 22.39 -13.97 12.06
C LEU A 545 21.27 -13.84 13.08
N GLY A 546 20.31 -14.75 13.03
CA GLY A 546 19.21 -14.83 13.99
C GLY A 546 19.40 -16.01 14.93
N ARG A 547 19.03 -15.83 16.20
CA ARG A 547 18.95 -16.92 17.17
C ARG A 547 17.96 -17.98 16.68
N SER A 548 18.40 -19.23 16.66
CA SER A 548 17.62 -20.37 16.18
C SER A 548 17.08 -21.27 17.30
N GLU A 549 17.67 -21.18 18.50
CA GLU A 549 17.30 -21.97 19.68
C GLU A 549 17.28 -21.10 20.95
N ILE A 550 16.31 -21.35 21.83
CA ILE A 550 16.14 -20.56 23.06
C ILE A 550 17.13 -21.00 24.14
N SER A 551 17.46 -22.28 24.23
CA SER A 551 18.44 -22.83 25.18
C SER A 551 19.88 -22.68 24.68
N GLY A 552 20.78 -22.19 25.53
CA GLY A 552 22.22 -22.08 25.23
C GLY A 552 22.71 -20.66 24.93
N ASN A 553 24.03 -20.48 24.93
CA ASN A 553 24.67 -19.20 24.60
C ASN A 553 24.82 -19.06 23.09
N ALA A 554 24.28 -17.99 22.52
CA ALA A 554 24.38 -17.71 21.10
C ALA A 554 25.76 -17.14 20.74
N THR A 555 26.65 -18.00 20.22
CA THR A 555 28.05 -17.68 19.89
C THR A 555 28.35 -17.88 18.42
N TYR A 556 29.31 -17.11 17.90
CA TYR A 556 29.82 -17.26 16.54
C TYR A 556 31.23 -16.69 16.45
N ASP A 557 32.02 -17.24 15.53
CA ASP A 557 33.30 -16.69 15.10
C ASP A 557 33.23 -16.37 13.62
N TYR A 558 33.96 -15.33 13.20
CA TYR A 558 33.97 -14.92 11.81
C TYR A 558 35.32 -14.36 11.37
N GLU A 559 35.57 -14.48 10.07
CA GLU A 559 36.67 -13.82 9.37
C GLU A 559 36.11 -12.90 8.30
N VAL A 560 36.68 -11.69 8.20
CA VAL A 560 36.33 -10.74 7.15
C VAL A 560 37.28 -10.95 5.97
N LYS A 561 36.73 -11.20 4.79
CA LYS A 561 37.48 -11.23 3.53
C LYS A 561 36.98 -10.11 2.64
N TYR A 562 37.91 -9.35 2.05
CA TYR A 562 37.58 -8.33 1.08
C TYR A 562 38.58 -8.29 -0.07
N SER A 563 38.13 -7.79 -1.23
CA SER A 563 38.99 -7.57 -2.40
C SER A 563 38.46 -6.41 -3.23
N LEU A 564 39.33 -5.77 -4.02
CA LEU A 564 38.90 -4.77 -5.00
C LEU A 564 38.22 -5.47 -6.18
N SER A 565 37.04 -4.98 -6.56
CA SER A 565 36.30 -5.52 -7.70
C SER A 565 37.06 -5.22 -9.00
N LYS A 566 37.26 -6.24 -9.84
CA LYS A 566 38.06 -6.15 -11.10
C LYS A 566 37.36 -5.40 -12.25
N LYS A 567 36.18 -4.80 -12.02
CA LYS A 567 35.42 -4.07 -13.03
C LYS A 567 35.26 -2.61 -12.61
N ASN A 568 35.95 -1.72 -13.33
CA ASN A 568 35.58 -0.32 -13.49
C ASN A 568 34.86 -0.16 -14.83
#